data_AF-A0A854X0Q4-F1
#
_entry.id   AF-A0A854X0Q4-F1
#
_cell.length_a   1.000
_cell.length_b   1.000
_cell.length_c   1.000
_cell.angle_alpha   90.00
_cell.angle_beta   90.00
_cell.angle_gamma   90.00
#
_symmetry.space_group_name_H-M   'P 1'
#
loop_
_entity.id
_entity.type
_entity.pdbx_description
1 polymer ?
#
loop_
_entity_poly.entity_id
_entity_poly.type
_entity_poly.pdbx_seq_one_letter_code
_entity_poly.pdbx_strand_id
1 'polypeptide(L)'
;MDAFQFNKEVKPLLKGYSVEYSTFANGDFGNLERIELEGFNKLATVEFWSEGWIGIDIYDCACDEQVMNILLSPEEKDLVPKAFEKLLDTLNRNS
;
A
#
# COMPACT_ATOMS: atom_id res chain seq x y z
N MET A 1 -9.48 0.02 7.54
CA MET A 1 -8.03 0.08 7.31
C MET A 1 -7.68 1.53 7.10
N ASP A 2 -6.65 2.01 7.78
CA ASP A 2 -6.06 3.35 7.65
C ASP A 2 -4.55 3.26 7.99
N ALA A 3 -3.83 4.38 7.96
CA ALA A 3 -2.39 4.39 8.24
C ALA A 3 -2.06 3.90 9.67
N PHE A 4 -2.92 4.14 10.66
CA PHE A 4 -2.72 3.67 12.02
C PHE A 4 -2.89 2.14 12.12
N GLN A 5 -3.95 1.59 11.53
CA GLN A 5 -4.19 0.15 11.46
C GLN A 5 -3.08 -0.55 10.66
N PHE A 6 -2.62 0.04 9.55
CA PHE A 6 -1.47 -0.46 8.79
C PHE A 6 -0.24 -0.64 9.67
N ASN A 7 0.08 0.37 10.49
CA ASN A 7 1.24 0.33 11.38
C ASN A 7 1.14 -0.74 12.46
N LYS A 8 -0.07 -1.06 12.90
CA LYS A 8 -0.33 -2.06 13.94
C LYS A 8 -0.35 -3.48 13.39
N GLU A 9 -0.92 -3.68 12.21
CA GLU A 9 -1.30 -5.00 11.70
C GLU A 9 -0.42 -5.47 10.54
N VAL A 10 -0.01 -4.57 9.64
CA VAL A 10 0.68 -4.90 8.39
C VAL A 10 2.19 -4.67 8.52
N LYS A 11 2.61 -3.49 8.98
CA LYS A 11 4.03 -3.12 9.10
C LYS A 11 4.89 -4.15 9.85
N PRO A 12 4.46 -4.75 10.98
CA PRO A 12 5.28 -5.74 11.68
C PRO A 12 5.59 -7.01 10.88
N LEU A 13 4.79 -7.29 9.85
CA LEU A 13 4.95 -8.46 8.97
C LEU A 13 5.95 -8.19 7.83
N LEU A 14 6.22 -6.93 7.51
CA LEU A 14 7.09 -6.50 6.40
C LEU A 14 8.55 -6.32 6.85
N LYS A 15 9.12 -7.33 7.53
CA LYS A 15 10.51 -7.25 8.01
C LYS A 15 11.48 -7.15 6.84
N GLY A 16 12.38 -6.18 6.90
CA GLY A 16 13.40 -5.94 5.88
C GLY A 16 13.02 -4.90 4.83
N TYR A 17 11.78 -4.40 4.85
CA TYR A 17 11.40 -3.20 4.09
C TYR A 17 11.72 -1.93 4.89
N SER A 18 12.26 -0.91 4.21
CA SER A 18 12.20 0.46 4.69
C SER A 18 10.75 0.96 4.55
N VAL A 19 10.36 1.89 5.42
CA VAL A 19 9.01 2.45 5.42
C VAL A 19 9.11 3.96 5.60
N GLU A 20 8.60 4.70 4.64
CA GLU A 20 8.50 6.16 4.68
C GLU A 20 7.04 6.60 4.67
N TYR A 21 6.77 7.77 5.27
CA TYR A 21 5.43 8.33 5.38
C TYR A 21 5.44 9.75 4.86
N SER A 22 4.49 10.07 3.99
CA SER A 22 4.31 11.39 3.44
C SER A 22 2.82 11.77 3.46
N THR A 23 2.56 13.07 3.54
CA THR A 23 1.20 13.60 3.50
C THR A 23 1.07 14.73 2.49
N PHE A 24 -0.05 14.75 1.78
CA PHE A 24 -0.34 15.71 0.74
C PHE A 24 -1.76 16.25 0.92
N ALA A 25 -1.94 17.56 0.84
CA ALA A 25 -3.24 18.18 1.01
C ALA A 25 -3.92 18.44 -0.34
N ASN A 26 -5.26 18.46 -0.33
CA ASN A 26 -6.10 18.89 -1.47
C ASN A 26 -5.88 18.08 -2.78
N GLY A 27 -5.78 16.75 -2.69
CA GLY A 27 -5.80 15.87 -3.85
C GLY A 27 -7.22 15.58 -4.37
N ASP A 28 -7.31 14.84 -5.46
CA ASP A 28 -8.59 14.54 -6.15
C ASP A 28 -9.60 13.77 -5.27
N PHE A 29 -9.10 13.02 -4.27
CA PHE A 29 -9.90 12.30 -3.28
C PHE A 29 -9.71 12.87 -1.86
N GLY A 30 -9.37 14.15 -1.77
CA GLY A 30 -9.06 14.84 -0.52
C GLY A 30 -7.58 14.71 -0.11
N ASN A 31 -7.30 14.83 1.19
CA ASN A 31 -5.94 14.73 1.72
C ASN A 31 -5.44 13.29 1.62
N LEU A 32 -4.18 13.11 1.26
CA LEU A 32 -3.53 11.82 1.10
C LEU A 32 -2.50 11.60 2.22
N GLU A 33 -2.60 10.46 2.90
CA GLU A 33 -1.52 9.84 3.66
C GLU A 33 -0.94 8.69 2.82
N ARG A 34 0.34 8.81 2.44
CA ARG A 34 1.05 7.79 1.64
C ARG A 34 2.09 7.11 2.51
N ILE A 35 2.13 5.79 2.40
CA ILE A 35 3.17 4.93 2.97
C ILE A 35 3.96 4.34 1.81
N GLU A 36 5.27 4.55 1.80
CA GLU A 36 6.18 4.03 0.79
C GLU A 36 7.02 2.91 1.40
N LEU A 37 7.12 1.79 0.69
CA LEU A 37 7.83 0.60 1.11
C LEU A 37 8.91 0.29 0.08
N GLU A 38 10.14 0.07 0.52
CA GLU A 38 11.24 -0.34 -0.35
C GLU A 38 12.02 -1.50 0.25
N GLY A 39 12.22 -2.55 -0.52
CA GLY A 39 12.96 -3.74 -0.08
C GLY A 39 12.84 -4.89 -1.07
N PHE A 40 13.82 -5.79 -1.08
CA PHE A 40 13.79 -7.02 -1.90
C PHE A 40 13.48 -6.77 -3.39
N ASN A 41 14.06 -5.72 -3.97
CA ASN A 41 13.81 -5.24 -5.34
C ASN A 41 12.34 -4.88 -5.61
N LYS A 42 11.57 -4.53 -4.58
CA LYS A 42 10.19 -4.08 -4.71
C LYS A 42 10.06 -2.66 -4.17
N LEU A 43 9.33 -1.84 -4.91
CA LEU A 43 8.81 -0.55 -4.46
C LEU A 43 7.30 -0.69 -4.33
N ALA A 44 6.72 -0.23 -3.23
CA ALA A 44 5.28 -0.27 -3.06
C ALA A 44 4.76 0.98 -2.38
N THR A 45 3.53 1.35 -2.71
CA THR A 45 2.80 2.43 -2.04
C THR A 45 1.50 1.89 -1.47
N VAL A 46 1.15 2.39 -0.28
CA VAL A 46 -0.19 2.26 0.30
C VAL A 46 -0.70 3.66 0.59
N GLU A 47 -1.80 4.01 -0.02
CA GLU A 47 -2.35 5.35 -0.05
C GLU A 47 -3.71 5.37 0.62
N PHE A 48 -3.89 6.25 1.59
CA PHE A 48 -5.15 6.47 2.29
C PHE A 48 -5.59 7.90 2.04
N TRP A 49 -6.71 8.06 1.35
CA TRP A 49 -7.30 9.38 1.13
C TRP A 49 -8.39 9.68 2.15
N SER A 50 -8.54 10.96 2.51
CA SER A 50 -9.51 11.41 3.52
C SER A 50 -10.97 11.20 3.11
N GLU A 51 -11.25 11.05 1.81
CA GLU A 51 -12.58 10.67 1.33
C GLU A 51 -12.84 9.16 1.40
N GLY A 52 -11.89 8.36 1.89
CA GLY A 52 -12.04 6.94 2.15
C GLY A 52 -11.55 6.02 1.03
N TRP A 53 -10.95 6.57 -0.03
CA TRP A 53 -10.28 5.79 -1.07
C TRP A 53 -9.01 5.14 -0.52
N ILE A 54 -8.66 3.98 -1.06
CA ILE A 54 -7.43 3.27 -0.72
C ILE A 54 -6.70 2.85 -2.00
N GLY A 55 -5.42 3.17 -2.09
CA GLY A 55 -4.54 2.83 -3.21
C GLY A 55 -3.47 1.86 -2.75
N ILE A 56 -3.17 0.86 -3.58
CA ILE A 56 -2.06 -0.07 -3.35
C ILE A 56 -1.35 -0.29 -4.68
N ASP A 57 -0.06 0.04 -4.73
CA ASP A 57 0.80 -0.18 -5.89
C ASP A 57 2.03 -1.00 -5.49
N ILE A 58 2.49 -1.89 -6.37
CA ILE A 58 3.76 -2.61 -6.23
C ILE A 58 4.43 -2.70 -7.59
N TYR A 59 5.69 -2.26 -7.63
CA TYR A 59 6.60 -2.39 -8.74
C TYR A 59 7.73 -3.36 -8.39
N ASP A 60 7.96 -4.37 -9.23
CA ASP A 60 9.12 -5.27 -9.12
C ASP A 60 10.25 -4.72 -10.01
N CYS A 61 11.29 -4.19 -9.36
CA CYS A 61 12.45 -3.59 -10.00
C CYS A 61 13.36 -4.63 -10.67
N ALA A 62 13.28 -5.90 -10.29
CA ALA A 62 14.09 -6.96 -10.92
C ALA A 62 13.51 -7.38 -12.27
N CYS A 63 12.17 -7.39 -12.38
CA CYS A 63 11.46 -7.70 -13.62
C CYS A 63 11.07 -6.46 -14.44
N ASP A 64 11.24 -5.27 -13.88
CA ASP A 64 10.83 -3.98 -14.47
C ASP A 64 9.33 -3.96 -14.80
N GLU A 65 8.50 -4.40 -13.85
CA GLU A 65 7.05 -4.58 -14.05
C GLU A 65 6.23 -4.12 -12.83
N GLN A 66 5.09 -3.49 -13.09
CA GLN A 66 4.06 -3.25 -12.07
C GLN A 66 3.26 -4.52 -11.82
N VAL A 67 3.50 -5.16 -10.67
CA VAL A 67 2.90 -6.46 -10.31
C VAL A 67 1.58 -6.32 -9.54
N MET A 68 1.28 -5.10 -9.06
CA MET A 68 0.01 -4.79 -8.41
C MET A 68 -0.33 -3.32 -8.59
N ASN A 69 -1.57 -3.03 -9.00
CA ASN A 69 -2.16 -1.70 -9.03
C ASN A 69 -3.64 -1.83 -8.66
N ILE A 70 -4.02 -1.33 -7.49
CA ILE A 70 -5.38 -1.40 -6.96
C ILE A 70 -5.78 -0.01 -6.48
N LEU A 71 -6.98 0.43 -6.86
CA LEU A 71 -7.66 1.57 -6.30
C LEU A 71 -9.04 1.12 -5.83
N LEU A 72 -9.32 1.24 -4.55
CA LEU A 72 -10.61 0.89 -3.93
C LEU A 72 -11.37 2.15 -3.56
N SER A 73 -12.62 2.19 -3.99
CA SER A 73 -13.58 3.22 -3.59
C SER A 73 -14.10 2.99 -2.16
N PRO A 74 -14.67 4.03 -1.51
CA PRO A 74 -15.30 3.91 -0.19
C PRO A 74 -16.44 2.89 -0.13
N GLU A 75 -17.06 2.57 -1.26
CA GLU A 75 -18.12 1.56 -1.39
C GLU A 75 -17.57 0.12 -1.42
N GLU A 76 -16.29 -0.05 -1.73
CA GLU A 76 -15.61 -1.35 -1.87
C GLU A 76 -14.88 -1.79 -0.60
N LYS A 77 -15.30 -1.28 0.56
CA LYS A 77 -14.69 -1.57 1.87
C LYS A 77 -14.54 -3.07 2.18
N ASP A 78 -15.45 -3.90 1.69
CA ASP A 78 -15.42 -5.36 1.88
C ASP A 78 -14.23 -6.02 1.14
N LEU A 79 -13.65 -5.38 0.13
CA LEU A 79 -12.50 -5.88 -0.62
C LEU A 79 -11.15 -5.54 0.04
N VAL A 80 -11.15 -4.62 1.00
CA VAL A 80 -9.92 -4.13 1.65
C VAL A 80 -9.11 -5.25 2.28
N PRO A 81 -9.66 -6.19 3.09
CA PRO A 81 -8.88 -7.28 3.68
C PRO A 81 -8.17 -8.11 2.60
N LYS A 82 -8.88 -8.47 1.53
CA LYS A 82 -8.34 -9.24 0.41
C LYS A 82 -7.24 -8.49 -0.35
N ALA A 83 -7.35 -7.17 -0.49
CA ALA A 83 -6.32 -6.36 -1.12
C ALA A 83 -5.02 -6.35 -0.28
N PHE A 84 -5.13 -6.27 1.05
CA PHE A 84 -3.98 -6.34 1.97
C PHE A 84 -3.37 -7.74 2.07
N GLU A 85 -4.19 -8.81 1.99
CA GLU A 85 -3.68 -10.17 1.83
C GLU A 85 -2.82 -10.29 0.56
N LYS A 86 -3.30 -9.77 -0.57
CA LYS A 86 -2.55 -9.76 -1.83
C LYS A 86 -1.27 -8.93 -1.73
N LEU A 87 -1.30 -7.78 -1.06
CA LEU A 87 -0.12 -6.95 -0.80
C LEU A 87 0.95 -7.77 -0.06
N LEU A 88 0.58 -8.39 1.06
CA LEU A 88 1.50 -9.20 1.86
C LEU A 88 2.04 -10.41 1.09
N ASP A 89 1.19 -11.11 0.36
CA ASP A 89 1.59 -12.26 -0.47
C ASP A 89 2.58 -11.84 -1.56
N THR A 90 2.38 -10.67 -2.17
CA THR A 90 3.24 -10.18 -3.26
C THR A 90 4.58 -9.70 -2.73
N LEU A 91 4.60 -8.99 -1.59
CA LEU A 91 5.84 -8.47 -0.97
C LEU A 91 6.68 -9.57 -0.29
N ASN A 92 6.06 -10.66 0.18
CA ASN A 92 6.77 -11.79 0.80
C ASN A 92 7.25 -12.85 -0.20
N ARG A 93 6.82 -12.79 -1.47
CA ARG A 93 7.39 -13.64 -2.51
C ARG A 93 8.80 -13.14 -2.83
N ASN A 94 9.79 -13.87 -2.32
CA ASN A 94 11.17 -13.77 -2.76
C ASN A 94 11.24 -14.39 -4.17
N SER A 95 11.38 -13.53 -5.17
CA SER A 95 11.78 -13.92 -6.53
C SER A 95 13.19 -14.50 -6.51
#